data_AF-A0A9W8JIA7-F1
#
_entry.id   AF-A0A9W8JIA7-F1
#
_cell.length_a   1.000
_cell.length_b   1.000
_cell.length_c   1.000
_cell.angle_alpha   90.00
_cell.angle_beta   90.00
_cell.angle_gamma   90.00
#
_symmetry.space_group_name_H-M   'P 1'
#
loop_
_entity.id
_entity.type
_entity.pdbx_description
1 polymer ?
#
loop_
_entity_poly.entity_id
_entity_poly.type
_entity_poly.pdbx_seq_one_letter_code
_entity_poly.pdbx_strand_id
1 'polypeptide(L)'
;MRQGSSLPPALGAAAPALPQGTIFSSPSDSVHVSPPSATVLASPPFPLDPALAALAALPPTAPVQPALGTFPQPPQTPSPSSYPSVHEEEESIVEQASVRPHSSPKSTKKRVYPSDGKAPYGYIEGAGRGNEPAHMARTREQKPPFIDQTLATRYYREKAKDILTRCEDVAYRTSSWVYIAMQHPAANSNFLHYASLKLRMEAPQELNQLHKDVGRMMSTLKRADRLQTIDVTRYQQQADERVQVAEDQAREADSRAQRAESETDRLRKELDARDRLLAEVLKKK
;
A
#
# COMPACT_ATOMS: atom_id res chain seq x y z
N MET A 1 4.68 20.63 49.82
CA MET A 1 4.04 21.82 49.22
C MET A 1 4.45 21.92 47.76
N ARG A 2 3.66 21.39 46.84
CA ARG A 2 3.79 21.66 45.39
C ARG A 2 2.40 22.02 44.89
N GLN A 3 2.35 23.19 44.26
CA GLN A 3 1.13 23.88 43.85
C GLN A 3 0.46 23.15 42.69
N GLY A 4 -0.86 23.08 42.77
CA GLY A 4 -1.72 22.48 41.75
C GLY A 4 -1.81 23.35 40.50
N SER A 5 -1.87 22.67 39.35
CA SER A 5 -2.09 23.27 38.04
C SER A 5 -3.52 22.94 37.62
N SER A 6 -4.40 23.94 37.59
CA SER A 6 -5.78 23.81 37.14
C SER A 6 -5.83 23.73 35.61
N LEU A 7 -6.53 22.72 35.10
CA LEU A 7 -6.90 22.64 33.68
C LEU A 7 -8.14 23.53 33.41
N PRO A 8 -8.19 24.24 32.26
CA PRO A 8 -9.38 24.98 31.86
C PRO A 8 -10.46 24.08 31.21
N PRO A 9 -11.74 24.47 31.25
CA PRO A 9 -12.86 23.70 30.72
C PRO A 9 -12.97 23.81 29.19
N ALA A 10 -13.31 22.68 28.55
CA ALA A 10 -13.60 22.60 27.13
C ALA A 10 -14.94 23.29 26.82
N LEU A 11 -14.88 24.36 26.03
CA LEU A 11 -16.03 25.03 25.43
C LEU A 11 -16.58 24.18 24.28
N GLY A 12 -17.88 23.85 24.37
CA GLY A 12 -18.62 23.10 23.37
C GLY A 12 -18.77 23.86 22.06
N ALA A 13 -18.46 23.18 20.95
CA ALA A 13 -18.78 23.62 19.62
C ALA A 13 -20.16 23.09 19.23
N ALA A 14 -21.08 24.01 18.96
CA ALA A 14 -22.43 23.77 18.49
C ALA A 14 -22.43 23.19 17.08
N ALA A 15 -23.25 22.17 16.86
CA ALA A 15 -23.55 21.60 15.54
C ALA A 15 -24.48 22.54 14.75
N PRO A 16 -24.24 22.79 13.46
CA PRO A 16 -25.19 23.50 12.60
C PRO A 16 -26.32 22.58 12.16
N ALA A 17 -27.55 23.08 12.33
CA ALA A 17 -28.80 22.46 11.91
C ALA A 17 -28.88 22.29 10.38
N LEU A 18 -29.31 21.12 9.94
CA LEU A 18 -29.67 20.83 8.55
C LEU A 18 -31.09 21.33 8.25
N PRO A 19 -31.33 21.98 7.10
CA PRO A 19 -32.68 22.38 6.69
C PRO A 19 -33.49 21.17 6.19
N GLN A 20 -34.70 21.05 6.73
CA GLN A 20 -35.75 20.16 6.24
C GLN A 20 -36.23 20.63 4.86
N GLY A 21 -36.16 19.75 3.87
CA GLY A 21 -36.59 19.99 2.51
C GLY A 21 -37.61 18.95 2.05
N THR A 22 -38.88 19.32 2.23
CA THR A 22 -40.00 19.15 1.29
C THR A 22 -40.32 17.77 0.69
N ILE A 23 -41.47 17.28 1.16
CA ILE A 23 -42.33 16.23 0.65
C ILE A 23 -42.72 16.51 -0.82
N PHE A 24 -42.56 15.53 -1.71
CA PHE A 24 -43.27 15.48 -2.99
C PHE A 24 -43.92 14.10 -3.17
N SER A 25 -45.23 14.07 -3.01
CA SER A 25 -46.11 12.96 -3.37
C SER A 25 -46.42 13.03 -4.86
N SER A 26 -46.44 11.89 -5.56
CA SER A 26 -47.32 11.63 -6.72
C SER A 26 -47.31 10.15 -7.11
N PRO A 27 -48.36 9.67 -7.80
CA PRO A 27 -48.97 8.36 -7.52
C PRO A 27 -48.67 7.27 -8.55
N SER A 28 -48.99 6.06 -8.14
CA SER A 28 -49.15 4.84 -8.94
C SER A 28 -50.03 5.04 -10.18
N ASP A 29 -49.65 4.45 -11.31
CA ASP A 29 -50.41 3.32 -11.88
C ASP A 29 -49.83 2.78 -13.21
N SER A 30 -50.16 1.51 -13.43
CA SER A 30 -50.30 0.80 -14.70
C SER A 30 -49.13 -0.04 -15.23
N VAL A 31 -49.31 -1.33 -14.97
CA VAL A 31 -48.75 -2.50 -15.64
C VAL A 31 -49.00 -2.46 -17.15
N HIS A 32 -47.96 -2.66 -17.97
CA HIS A 32 -48.11 -3.22 -19.32
C HIS A 32 -46.91 -4.12 -19.65
N VAL A 33 -47.19 -5.41 -19.81
CA VAL A 33 -46.25 -6.45 -20.27
C VAL A 33 -46.34 -6.56 -21.80
N SER A 34 -45.21 -6.45 -22.50
CA SER A 34 -44.74 -7.40 -23.55
C SER A 34 -43.49 -6.87 -24.29
N PRO A 35 -42.52 -7.75 -24.66
CA PRO A 35 -41.29 -7.42 -25.41
C PRO A 35 -41.52 -7.58 -26.94
N PRO A 36 -40.67 -7.07 -27.87
CA PRO A 36 -39.31 -7.59 -28.10
C PRO A 36 -38.27 -6.61 -28.70
N SER A 37 -37.07 -7.16 -28.94
CA SER A 37 -36.07 -6.77 -29.95
C SER A 37 -34.85 -5.98 -29.47
N ALA A 38 -33.74 -6.72 -29.46
CA ALA A 38 -32.39 -6.26 -29.26
C ALA A 38 -32.03 -5.12 -30.21
N THR A 39 -31.73 -3.96 -29.64
CA THR A 39 -31.00 -2.87 -30.30
C THR A 39 -29.75 -2.61 -29.48
N VAL A 40 -28.60 -2.91 -30.09
CA VAL A 40 -27.26 -2.59 -29.59
C VAL A 40 -27.15 -1.07 -29.50
N LEU A 41 -27.28 -0.52 -28.30
CA LEU A 41 -27.09 0.91 -28.02
C LEU A 41 -25.70 1.14 -27.46
N ALA A 42 -25.00 2.04 -28.13
CA ALA A 42 -23.69 2.55 -27.81
C ALA A 42 -23.60 3.03 -26.35
N SER A 43 -22.49 2.70 -25.71
CA SER A 43 -22.11 3.20 -24.40
C SER A 43 -22.13 4.74 -24.37
N PRO A 44 -22.72 5.37 -23.35
CA PRO A 44 -22.65 6.82 -23.20
C PRO A 44 -21.22 7.26 -22.84
N PRO A 45 -20.77 8.44 -23.31
CA PRO A 45 -19.51 9.02 -22.88
C PRO A 45 -19.60 9.39 -21.39
N PHE A 46 -18.61 8.95 -20.62
CA PHE A 46 -18.45 9.35 -19.22
C PHE A 46 -18.43 10.88 -19.11
N PRO A 47 -19.20 11.49 -18.18
CA PRO A 47 -19.10 12.91 -17.92
C PRO A 47 -17.72 13.21 -17.34
N LEU A 48 -16.93 13.98 -18.06
CA LEU A 48 -15.66 14.53 -17.59
C LEU A 48 -15.94 15.42 -16.37
N ASP A 49 -15.31 15.09 -15.26
CA ASP A 49 -15.37 15.82 -14.00
C ASP A 49 -14.81 17.25 -14.19
N PRO A 50 -15.63 18.31 -14.01
CA PRO A 50 -15.19 19.69 -14.18
C PRO A 50 -14.16 20.14 -13.12
N ALA A 51 -13.90 19.34 -12.08
CA ALA A 51 -12.92 19.66 -11.04
C ALA A 51 -11.46 19.66 -11.54
N LEU A 52 -11.13 19.01 -12.66
CA LEU A 52 -9.77 18.98 -13.20
C LEU A 52 -9.42 20.15 -14.13
N ALA A 53 -10.41 20.94 -14.56
CA ALA A 53 -10.16 22.10 -15.44
C ALA A 53 -9.66 23.36 -14.68
N ALA A 54 -9.77 23.40 -13.36
CA ALA A 54 -9.44 24.59 -12.55
C ALA A 54 -7.96 24.72 -12.16
N LEU A 55 -7.10 23.75 -12.50
CA LEU A 55 -5.67 23.78 -12.16
C LEU A 55 -4.75 24.37 -13.26
N ALA A 56 -5.32 24.82 -14.39
CA ALA A 56 -4.54 25.30 -15.54
C ALA A 56 -4.37 26.83 -15.65
N ALA A 57 -4.90 27.62 -14.71
CA ALA A 57 -4.83 29.09 -14.78
C ALA A 57 -4.09 29.68 -13.57
N LEU A 58 -2.78 29.52 -13.51
CA LEU A 58 -1.92 30.35 -12.66
C LEU A 58 -1.47 31.59 -13.46
N PRO A 59 -1.55 32.81 -12.89
CA PRO A 59 -1.09 34.02 -13.54
C PRO A 59 0.44 34.02 -13.73
N PRO A 60 0.97 34.70 -14.76
CA PRO A 60 2.41 34.80 -14.99
C PRO A 60 3.08 35.56 -13.83
N THR A 61 3.94 34.86 -13.10
CA THR A 61 4.76 35.41 -12.02
C THR A 61 5.71 36.46 -12.58
N ALA A 62 5.65 37.67 -12.01
CA ALA A 62 6.53 38.79 -12.35
C ALA A 62 8.02 38.45 -12.15
N PRO A 63 8.94 39.08 -12.91
CA PRO A 63 10.38 38.86 -12.79
C PRO A 63 10.90 39.39 -11.45
N VAL A 64 11.37 38.48 -10.60
CA VAL A 64 12.11 38.79 -9.37
C VAL A 64 13.51 39.27 -9.74
N GLN A 65 13.83 40.51 -9.38
CA GLN A 65 15.18 41.06 -9.54
C GLN A 65 16.18 40.33 -8.61
N PRO A 66 17.41 40.05 -9.05
CA PRO A 66 18.44 39.48 -8.19
C PRO A 66 19.03 40.57 -7.30
N ALA A 67 18.68 40.54 -6.01
CA ALA A 67 19.41 41.27 -4.99
C ALA A 67 20.80 40.64 -4.82
N LEU A 68 21.84 41.40 -5.15
CA LEU A 68 23.24 41.14 -4.81
C LEU A 68 23.40 41.13 -3.29
N GLY A 69 23.27 39.95 -2.68
CA GLY A 69 23.54 39.70 -1.27
C GLY A 69 24.97 39.22 -1.07
N THR A 70 25.76 40.03 -0.39
CA THR A 70 27.11 39.76 0.12
C THR A 70 27.16 38.43 0.88
N PHE A 71 27.97 37.47 0.42
CA PHE A 71 28.24 36.24 1.15
C PHE A 71 29.27 36.48 2.26
N PRO A 72 28.95 36.18 3.53
CA PRO A 72 29.95 36.15 4.60
C PRO A 72 30.87 34.93 4.43
N GLN A 73 32.18 35.20 4.48
CA GLN A 73 33.25 34.23 4.37
C GLN A 73 33.23 33.25 5.56
N PRO A 74 33.28 31.92 5.36
CA PRO A 74 33.34 30.97 6.46
C PRO A 74 34.72 30.99 7.16
N PRO A 75 34.77 30.80 8.49
CA PRO A 75 36.01 30.75 9.25
C PRO A 75 36.85 29.53 8.87
N GLN A 76 38.13 29.76 8.63
CA GLN A 76 39.12 28.72 8.34
C GLN A 76 39.34 27.86 9.59
N THR A 77 39.06 26.56 9.48
CA THR A 77 39.41 25.57 10.50
C THR A 77 40.82 25.01 10.26
N PRO A 78 41.69 24.94 11.29
CA PRO A 78 43.03 24.38 11.16
C PRO A 78 43.04 22.84 11.04
N SER A 79 44.04 22.38 10.30
CA SER A 79 44.36 21.00 9.90
C SER A 79 44.50 19.99 11.05
N PRO A 80 44.31 18.68 10.77
CA PRO A 80 44.19 17.64 11.79
C PRO A 80 45.54 17.20 12.40
N SER A 81 45.50 17.00 13.72
CA SER A 81 46.55 16.38 14.52
C SER A 81 46.55 14.85 14.34
N SER A 82 47.75 14.36 14.06
CA SER A 82 48.35 13.05 14.25
C SER A 82 47.52 11.99 15.00
N TYR A 83 47.21 10.87 14.34
CA TYR A 83 46.82 9.62 15.00
C TYR A 83 48.08 8.84 15.43
N PRO A 84 48.14 8.27 16.64
CA PRO A 84 49.16 7.29 17.00
C PRO A 84 48.83 5.91 16.41
N SER A 85 49.83 5.36 15.75
CA SER A 85 49.93 3.99 15.24
C SER A 85 49.84 2.99 16.39
N VAL A 86 48.81 2.13 16.38
CA VAL A 86 48.71 0.99 17.31
C VAL A 86 49.29 -0.24 16.61
N HIS A 87 50.31 -0.80 17.24
CA HIS A 87 51.01 -2.02 16.88
C HIS A 87 50.07 -3.21 16.67
N GLU A 88 50.28 -3.92 15.56
CA GLU A 88 49.78 -5.26 15.32
C GLU A 88 50.58 -6.26 16.17
N GLU A 89 49.91 -7.00 17.05
CA GLU A 89 50.46 -8.21 17.65
C GLU A 89 50.07 -9.41 16.77
N GLU A 90 51.09 -10.03 16.17
CA GLU A 90 51.01 -11.33 15.50
C GLU A 90 50.80 -12.43 16.55
N GLU A 91 49.58 -12.94 16.69
CA GLU A 91 49.35 -14.24 17.32
C GLU A 91 49.46 -15.36 16.28
N SER A 92 50.56 -16.10 16.37
CA SER A 92 50.80 -17.34 15.64
C SER A 92 49.86 -18.44 16.14
N ILE A 93 48.88 -18.83 15.33
CA ILE A 93 48.02 -19.99 15.61
C ILE A 93 48.65 -21.24 15.02
N VAL A 94 48.98 -22.15 15.93
CA VAL A 94 49.56 -23.49 15.72
C VAL A 94 48.63 -24.34 14.85
N GLU A 95 49.22 -24.85 13.75
CA GLU A 95 48.62 -25.78 12.80
C GLU A 95 48.50 -27.18 13.44
N GLN A 96 47.32 -27.51 13.97
CA GLN A 96 47.00 -28.85 14.47
C GLN A 96 46.38 -29.68 13.35
N ALA A 97 47.20 -30.56 12.75
CA ALA A 97 46.80 -31.53 11.74
C ALA A 97 45.82 -32.57 12.31
N SER A 98 44.53 -32.28 12.21
CA SER A 98 43.45 -33.24 12.51
C SER A 98 43.08 -34.03 11.25
N VAL A 99 43.45 -35.31 11.27
CA VAL A 99 43.14 -36.33 10.26
C VAL A 99 41.63 -36.44 10.07
N ARG A 100 41.13 -35.97 8.91
CA ARG A 100 39.71 -36.04 8.56
C ARG A 100 39.33 -37.43 8.05
N PRO A 101 38.22 -38.03 8.52
CA PRO A 101 37.73 -39.32 8.02
C PRO A 101 37.15 -39.18 6.61
N HIS A 102 37.36 -40.23 5.81
CA HIS A 102 36.99 -40.39 4.41
C HIS A 102 35.57 -39.94 4.09
N SER A 103 35.44 -38.89 3.28
CA SER A 103 34.15 -38.46 2.72
C SER A 103 33.68 -39.44 1.66
N SER A 104 32.56 -40.09 1.94
CA SER A 104 31.74 -40.80 0.95
C SER A 104 31.52 -39.94 -0.31
N PRO A 105 31.52 -40.53 -1.52
CA PRO A 105 31.38 -39.80 -2.78
C PRO A 105 30.03 -39.07 -2.81
N LYS A 106 30.07 -37.76 -2.52
CA LYS A 106 28.90 -36.88 -2.65
C LYS A 106 28.57 -36.83 -4.13
N SER A 107 27.45 -37.44 -4.52
CA SER A 107 26.88 -37.31 -5.85
C SER A 107 26.87 -35.83 -6.22
N THR A 108 27.67 -35.45 -7.22
CA THR A 108 27.72 -34.10 -7.74
C THR A 108 26.38 -33.81 -8.37
N LYS A 109 25.45 -33.25 -7.58
CA LYS A 109 24.20 -32.70 -8.12
C LYS A 109 24.62 -31.71 -9.20
N LYS A 110 24.47 -32.09 -10.47
CA LYS A 110 24.71 -31.21 -11.61
C LYS A 110 23.98 -29.91 -11.29
N ARG A 111 24.75 -28.83 -11.16
CA ARG A 111 24.19 -27.49 -10.96
C ARG A 111 23.48 -27.19 -12.27
N VAL A 112 22.19 -27.49 -12.33
CA VAL A 112 21.34 -27.14 -13.47
C VAL A 112 21.30 -25.63 -13.43
N TYR A 113 22.10 -25.00 -14.30
CA TYR A 113 21.84 -23.63 -14.66
C TYR A 113 20.43 -23.62 -15.23
N PRO A 114 19.52 -22.76 -14.72
CA PRO A 114 18.24 -22.55 -15.35
C PRO A 114 18.53 -21.98 -16.75
N SER A 115 18.78 -22.86 -17.70
CA SER A 115 18.65 -22.51 -19.10
C SER A 115 17.18 -22.20 -19.33
N ASP A 116 16.91 -21.26 -20.23
CA ASP A 116 15.60 -20.64 -20.44
C ASP A 116 14.44 -21.63 -20.68
N GLY A 117 14.73 -22.91 -20.95
CA GLY A 117 13.75 -23.96 -21.21
C GLY A 117 12.96 -24.48 -20.00
N LYS A 118 13.46 -24.35 -18.76
CA LYS A 118 12.69 -24.72 -17.54
C LYS A 118 13.01 -23.78 -16.38
N ALA A 119 12.12 -22.82 -16.12
CA ALA A 119 12.19 -21.92 -14.98
C ALA A 119 11.32 -22.46 -13.82
N PRO A 120 11.86 -23.29 -12.90
CA PRO A 120 11.05 -23.97 -11.87
C PRO A 120 10.34 -23.01 -10.91
N TYR A 121 10.84 -21.78 -10.80
CA TYR A 121 10.28 -20.73 -9.94
C TYR A 121 9.66 -19.58 -10.74
N GLY A 122 9.45 -19.76 -12.05
CA GLY A 122 9.01 -18.71 -12.96
C GLY A 122 10.10 -17.72 -13.35
N TYR A 123 9.72 -16.67 -14.06
CA TYR A 123 10.60 -15.60 -14.54
C TYR A 123 10.55 -14.38 -13.61
N ILE A 124 11.62 -13.58 -13.60
CA ILE A 124 11.67 -12.30 -12.88
C ILE A 124 10.80 -11.29 -13.61
N GLU A 125 9.66 -10.93 -13.02
CA GLU A 125 8.79 -9.87 -13.53
C GLU A 125 9.51 -8.52 -13.52
N GLY A 126 9.32 -7.75 -14.60
CA GLY A 126 9.95 -6.43 -14.76
C GLY A 126 11.44 -6.45 -15.12
N ALA A 127 12.06 -7.62 -15.32
CA ALA A 127 13.40 -7.69 -15.87
C ALA A 127 13.41 -7.21 -17.34
N GLY A 128 14.40 -6.40 -17.71
CA GLY A 128 14.52 -5.80 -19.04
C GLY A 128 15.98 -5.67 -19.49
N ARG A 129 16.18 -5.59 -20.81
CA ARG A 129 17.47 -5.33 -21.45
C ARG A 129 17.29 -4.17 -22.44
N GLY A 130 17.74 -2.98 -22.05
CA GLY A 130 17.44 -1.77 -22.81
C GLY A 130 15.93 -1.47 -22.76
N ASN A 131 15.31 -1.32 -23.93
CA ASN A 131 13.87 -1.06 -24.04
C ASN A 131 13.02 -2.35 -24.15
N GLU A 132 13.65 -3.52 -24.16
CA GLU A 132 12.97 -4.81 -24.35
C GLU A 132 12.83 -5.57 -23.03
N PRO A 133 11.70 -6.27 -22.81
CA PRO A 133 11.55 -7.16 -21.67
C PRO A 133 12.54 -8.33 -21.76
N ALA A 134 13.13 -8.74 -20.63
CA ALA A 134 14.08 -9.84 -20.54
C ALA A 134 13.51 -10.97 -19.68
N HIS A 135 13.47 -12.18 -20.22
CA HIS A 135 12.97 -13.36 -19.51
C HIS A 135 14.08 -14.01 -18.69
N MET A 136 14.37 -13.47 -17.50
CA MET A 136 15.36 -14.05 -16.60
C MET A 136 14.70 -15.04 -15.64
N ALA A 137 15.08 -16.32 -15.69
CA ALA A 137 14.55 -17.34 -14.78
C ALA A 137 14.96 -17.07 -13.32
N ARG A 138 14.01 -17.20 -12.37
CA ARG A 138 14.30 -17.07 -10.94
C ARG A 138 15.11 -18.27 -10.45
N THR A 139 16.16 -18.01 -9.68
CA THR A 139 16.97 -19.06 -9.04
C THR A 139 16.33 -19.60 -7.76
N ARG A 140 15.40 -18.84 -7.15
CA ARG A 140 14.75 -19.17 -5.88
C ARG A 140 13.27 -18.79 -5.97
N GLU A 141 12.43 -19.50 -5.20
CA GLU A 141 11.02 -19.18 -5.04
C GLU A 141 10.81 -17.77 -4.46
N GLN A 142 9.80 -17.07 -4.96
CA GLN A 142 9.41 -15.76 -4.45
C GLN A 142 8.64 -15.95 -3.15
N LYS A 143 9.16 -15.34 -2.07
CA LYS A 143 8.45 -15.33 -0.79
C LYS A 143 7.23 -14.39 -0.86
N PRO A 144 6.14 -14.70 -0.16
CA PRO A 144 4.98 -13.81 -0.10
C PRO A 144 5.36 -12.45 0.52
N PRO A 145 4.58 -11.39 0.21
CA PRO A 145 4.80 -10.07 0.80
C PRO A 145 4.63 -10.11 2.33
N PHE A 146 5.31 -9.21 3.02
CA PHE A 146 5.17 -9.07 4.47
C PHE A 146 3.82 -8.45 4.84
N ILE A 147 3.13 -9.07 5.80
CA ILE A 147 1.91 -8.52 6.39
C ILE A 147 2.24 -7.37 7.35
N ASP A 148 3.29 -7.55 8.18
CA ASP A 148 3.75 -6.52 9.10
C ASP A 148 4.74 -5.55 8.44
N GLN A 149 4.33 -4.29 8.39
CA GLN A 149 5.08 -3.19 7.81
C GLN A 149 6.42 -2.93 8.54
N THR A 150 6.50 -3.22 9.84
CA THR A 150 7.70 -3.05 10.66
C THR A 150 8.76 -4.08 10.26
N LEU A 151 8.35 -5.34 10.11
CA LEU A 151 9.21 -6.42 9.61
C LEU A 151 9.69 -6.16 8.18
N ALA A 152 8.79 -5.70 7.31
CA ALA A 152 9.11 -5.33 5.93
C ALA A 152 10.21 -4.25 5.89
N THR A 153 10.06 -3.20 6.70
CA THR A 153 11.03 -2.09 6.77
C THR A 153 12.38 -2.55 7.29
N ARG A 154 12.40 -3.41 8.32
CA ARG A 154 13.64 -3.99 8.86
C ARG A 154 14.35 -4.85 7.81
N TYR A 155 13.61 -5.75 7.18
CA TYR A 155 14.13 -6.64 6.13
C TYR A 155 14.68 -5.84 4.94
N TYR A 156 13.96 -4.80 4.52
CA TYR A 156 14.41 -3.87 3.47
C TYR A 156 15.77 -3.24 3.81
N ARG A 157 15.96 -2.72 5.03
CA ARG A 157 17.22 -2.06 5.42
C ARG A 157 18.40 -3.04 5.42
N GLU A 158 18.18 -4.27 5.86
CA GLU A 158 19.21 -5.31 5.86
C GLU A 158 19.56 -5.71 4.41
N LYS A 159 18.56 -6.04 3.59
CA LYS A 159 18.78 -6.52 2.23
C LYS A 159 19.25 -5.43 1.28
N ALA A 160 18.85 -4.18 1.49
CA ALA A 160 19.36 -3.05 0.72
C ALA A 160 20.89 -2.98 0.83
N LYS A 161 21.45 -3.11 2.04
CA LYS A 161 22.91 -3.14 2.24
C LYS A 161 23.57 -4.30 1.49
N ASP A 162 23.04 -5.52 1.66
CA ASP A 162 23.56 -6.71 0.96
C ASP A 162 23.55 -6.53 -0.58
N ILE A 163 22.50 -5.93 -1.12
CA ILE A 163 22.37 -5.65 -2.56
C ILE A 163 23.42 -4.63 -2.98
N LEU A 164 23.54 -3.50 -2.28
CA LEU A 164 24.50 -2.46 -2.62
C LEU A 164 25.94 -2.98 -2.60
N THR A 165 26.33 -3.76 -1.59
CA THR A 165 27.66 -4.38 -1.52
C THR A 165 27.92 -5.33 -2.69
N ARG A 166 26.95 -6.17 -3.08
CA ARG A 166 27.13 -7.05 -4.25
C ARG A 166 27.26 -6.27 -5.55
N CYS A 167 26.52 -5.19 -5.68
CA CYS A 167 26.58 -4.34 -6.86
C CYS A 167 27.89 -3.57 -6.94
N GLU A 168 28.45 -3.19 -5.80
CA GLU A 168 29.81 -2.68 -5.69
C GLU A 168 30.86 -3.70 -6.13
N ASP A 169 30.79 -4.92 -5.60
CA ASP A 169 31.70 -6.01 -5.97
C ASP A 169 31.67 -6.31 -7.48
N VAL A 170 30.47 -6.38 -8.06
CA VAL A 170 30.30 -6.61 -9.50
C VAL A 170 30.89 -5.44 -10.29
N ALA A 171 30.49 -4.21 -9.98
CA ALA A 171 30.96 -3.03 -10.70
C ALA A 171 32.49 -2.87 -10.64
N TYR A 172 33.09 -3.16 -9.48
CA TYR A 172 34.54 -3.10 -9.29
C TYR A 172 35.26 -4.18 -10.10
N ARG A 173 34.80 -5.44 -10.03
CA ARG A 173 35.47 -6.57 -10.72
C ARG A 173 35.32 -6.54 -12.23
N THR A 174 34.19 -6.04 -12.74
CA THR A 174 33.89 -6.04 -14.19
C THR A 174 34.05 -4.67 -14.84
N SER A 175 34.44 -3.64 -14.09
CA SER A 175 34.55 -2.26 -14.58
C SER A 175 33.28 -1.77 -15.31
N SER A 176 32.11 -2.24 -14.87
CA SER A 176 30.83 -1.96 -15.50
C SER A 176 30.18 -0.72 -14.89
N TRP A 177 29.44 0.03 -15.70
CA TRP A 177 28.56 1.10 -15.20
C TRP A 177 27.33 0.49 -14.54
N VAL A 178 27.21 0.71 -13.23
CA VAL A 178 26.07 0.25 -12.44
C VAL A 178 25.44 1.44 -11.73
N TYR A 179 24.12 1.53 -11.82
CA TYR A 179 23.28 2.45 -11.08
C TYR A 179 22.09 1.69 -10.50
N ILE A 180 21.87 1.83 -9.20
CA ILE A 180 20.74 1.21 -8.50
C ILE A 180 20.14 2.23 -7.55
N ALA A 181 18.81 2.31 -7.54
CA ALA A 181 18.05 3.09 -6.59
C ALA A 181 16.92 2.24 -6.01
N MET A 182 16.76 2.32 -4.69
CA MET A 182 15.75 1.57 -3.94
C MET A 182 15.06 2.50 -2.95
N GLN A 183 13.74 2.38 -2.87
CA GLN A 183 12.91 3.08 -1.88
C GLN A 183 11.89 2.10 -1.31
N HIS A 184 11.72 2.15 0.00
CA HIS A 184 10.62 1.49 0.67
C HIS A 184 9.44 2.49 0.82
N PRO A 185 8.19 2.14 0.47
CA PRO A 185 7.05 3.08 0.49
C PRO A 185 6.80 3.67 1.88
N ALA A 186 6.80 2.83 2.93
CA ALA A 186 6.64 3.26 4.31
C ALA A 186 7.89 3.92 4.94
N ALA A 187 9.04 3.97 4.25
CA ALA A 187 10.23 4.59 4.82
C ALA A 187 10.15 6.12 4.72
N ASN A 188 10.43 6.81 5.83
CA ASN A 188 10.49 8.28 5.86
C ASN A 188 11.79 8.84 5.30
N SER A 189 12.81 8.00 5.11
CA SER A 189 14.08 8.41 4.51
C SER A 189 13.97 8.61 2.99
N ASN A 190 14.92 9.37 2.46
CA ASN A 190 15.21 9.42 1.03
C ASN A 190 15.59 8.03 0.49
N PHE A 191 15.59 7.89 -0.84
CA PHE A 191 15.92 6.64 -1.50
C PHE A 191 17.40 6.31 -1.32
N LEU A 192 17.69 5.03 -1.13
CA LEU A 192 19.04 4.52 -1.09
C LEU A 192 19.50 4.32 -2.53
N HIS A 193 20.72 4.73 -2.84
CA HIS A 193 21.28 4.54 -4.17
C HIS A 193 22.74 4.15 -4.10
N TYR A 194 23.19 3.51 -5.18
CA TYR A 194 24.59 3.25 -5.47
C TYR A 194 24.87 3.60 -6.92
N ALA A 195 25.98 4.29 -7.13
CA ALA A 195 26.53 4.55 -8.45
C ALA A 195 27.99 4.08 -8.47
N SER A 196 28.29 3.21 -9.41
CA SER A 196 29.65 2.68 -9.63
C SER A 196 30.68 3.81 -9.75
N LEU A 197 31.92 3.55 -9.32
CA LEU A 197 33.02 4.52 -9.39
C LEU A 197 33.20 5.05 -10.83
N LYS A 198 33.17 4.16 -11.81
CA LYS A 198 33.31 4.51 -13.23
C LYS A 198 32.23 5.49 -13.70
N LEU A 199 30.96 5.22 -13.35
CA LEU A 199 29.84 6.11 -13.69
C LEU A 199 29.97 7.49 -13.02
N ARG A 200 30.39 7.52 -11.75
CA ARG A 200 30.62 8.77 -11.01
C ARG A 200 31.74 9.61 -11.64
N MET A 201 32.75 8.97 -12.21
CA MET A 201 33.87 9.68 -12.83
C MET A 201 33.58 10.14 -14.25
N GLU A 202 32.91 9.32 -15.05
CA GLU A 202 32.71 9.59 -16.46
C GLU A 202 31.54 10.54 -16.75
N ALA A 203 30.50 10.55 -15.91
CA ALA A 203 29.27 11.33 -16.15
C ALA A 203 28.65 11.90 -14.85
N PRO A 204 29.37 12.75 -14.09
CA PRO A 204 28.87 13.25 -12.81
C PRO A 204 27.65 14.17 -12.96
N GLN A 205 27.54 14.94 -14.04
CA GLN A 205 26.42 15.85 -14.28
C GLN A 205 25.14 15.07 -14.60
N GLU A 206 25.23 14.09 -15.50
CA GLU A 206 24.13 13.21 -15.90
C GLU A 206 23.67 12.36 -14.71
N LEU A 207 24.61 11.86 -13.90
CA LEU A 207 24.27 11.13 -12.68
C LEU A 207 23.49 11.99 -11.68
N ASN A 208 23.87 13.26 -11.52
CA ASN A 208 23.13 14.20 -10.66
C ASN A 208 21.73 14.48 -11.20
N GLN A 209 21.57 14.58 -12.52
CA GLN A 209 20.26 14.73 -13.14
C GLN A 209 19.41 13.48 -12.94
N LEU A 210 19.99 12.30 -13.16
CA LEU A 210 19.35 11.01 -12.91
C LEU A 210 18.89 10.88 -11.44
N HIS A 211 19.71 11.29 -10.47
CA HIS A 211 19.29 11.30 -9.05
C HIS A 211 18.08 12.18 -8.79
N LYS A 212 18.01 13.36 -9.40
CA LYS A 212 16.83 14.25 -9.27
C LYS A 212 15.60 13.61 -9.90
N ASP A 213 15.75 13.01 -11.08
CA ASP A 213 14.65 12.37 -11.81
C ASP A 213 14.10 11.17 -11.04
N VAL A 214 14.97 10.29 -10.57
CA VAL A 214 14.60 9.16 -9.71
C VAL A 214 13.97 9.64 -8.40
N GLY A 215 14.50 10.69 -7.77
CA GLY A 215 13.92 11.27 -6.57
C GLY A 215 12.50 11.80 -6.77
N ARG A 216 12.25 12.50 -7.89
CA ARG A 216 10.90 12.97 -8.29
C ARG A 216 9.95 11.81 -8.56
N MET A 217 10.42 10.78 -9.25
CA MET A 217 9.65 9.56 -9.53
C MET A 217 9.25 8.85 -8.23
N MET A 218 10.21 8.57 -7.34
CA MET A 218 9.94 7.90 -6.06
C MET A 218 8.98 8.70 -5.17
N SER A 219 9.09 10.03 -5.16
CA SER A 219 8.18 10.90 -4.41
C SER A 219 6.76 10.86 -4.97
N THR A 220 6.61 10.74 -6.28
CA THR A 220 5.30 10.59 -6.93
C THR A 220 4.69 9.22 -6.64
N LEU A 221 5.48 8.15 -6.73
CA LEU A 221 5.04 6.80 -6.37
C LEU A 221 4.60 6.71 -4.91
N LYS A 222 5.35 7.29 -3.97
CA LYS A 222 4.95 7.34 -2.54
C LYS A 222 3.65 8.12 -2.31
N ARG A 223 3.40 9.18 -3.08
CA ARG A 223 2.13 9.92 -3.00
C ARG A 223 0.98 9.07 -3.52
N ALA A 224 1.16 8.40 -4.66
CA ALA A 224 0.15 7.51 -5.24
C ALA A 224 -0.20 6.34 -4.30
N ASP A 225 0.82 5.69 -3.72
CA ASP A 225 0.66 4.60 -2.75
C ASP A 225 -0.15 5.02 -1.49
N ARG A 226 0.13 6.23 -0.96
CA ARG A 226 -0.64 6.79 0.16
C ARG A 226 -2.10 7.06 -0.22
N LEU A 227 -2.35 7.60 -1.42
CA LEU A 227 -3.71 7.82 -1.90
C LEU A 227 -4.48 6.50 -2.04
N GLN A 228 -3.85 5.48 -2.62
CA GLN A 228 -4.45 4.14 -2.71
C GLN A 228 -4.78 3.56 -1.33
N THR A 229 -3.89 3.73 -0.35
CA THR A 229 -4.15 3.28 1.03
C THR A 229 -5.36 3.98 1.64
N ILE A 230 -5.48 5.31 1.43
CA ILE A 230 -6.62 6.10 1.90
C ILE A 230 -7.92 5.64 1.22
N ASP A 231 -7.89 5.43 -0.09
CA ASP A 231 -9.06 4.98 -0.85
C ASP A 231 -9.52 3.60 -0.39
N VAL A 232 -8.61 2.63 -0.26
CA VAL A 232 -8.92 1.28 0.25
C VAL A 232 -9.55 1.37 1.65
N THR A 233 -9.01 2.20 2.54
CA THR A 233 -9.57 2.40 3.88
C THR A 233 -10.97 2.99 3.82
N ARG A 234 -11.21 3.96 2.92
CA ARG A 234 -12.53 4.57 2.71
C ARG A 234 -13.54 3.56 2.17
N TYR A 235 -13.14 2.74 1.21
CA TYR A 235 -13.99 1.68 0.67
C TYR A 235 -14.35 0.64 1.73
N GLN A 236 -13.41 0.28 2.62
CA GLN A 236 -13.68 -0.60 3.75
C GLN A 236 -14.72 0.00 4.70
N GLN A 237 -14.54 1.26 5.09
CA GLN A 237 -15.51 1.96 5.97
C GLN A 237 -16.92 2.00 5.34
N GLN A 238 -17.03 2.33 4.06
CA GLN A 238 -18.32 2.33 3.36
C GLN A 238 -18.94 0.93 3.26
N ALA A 239 -18.11 -0.10 3.10
CA ALA A 239 -18.59 -1.47 3.08
C ALA A 239 -19.11 -1.89 4.47
N ASP A 240 -18.38 -1.56 5.53
CA ASP A 240 -18.78 -1.84 6.91
C ASP A 240 -20.08 -1.12 7.29
N GLU A 241 -20.24 0.15 6.90
CA GLU A 241 -21.49 0.90 7.09
C GLU A 241 -22.67 0.23 6.37
N ARG A 242 -22.46 -0.25 5.13
CA ARG A 242 -23.52 -0.97 4.39
C ARG A 242 -23.88 -2.29 5.04
N VAL A 243 -22.89 -3.02 5.56
CA VAL A 243 -23.12 -4.27 6.30
C VAL A 243 -23.93 -3.99 7.57
N GLN A 244 -23.57 -2.96 8.34
CA GLN A 244 -24.31 -2.58 9.55
C GLN A 244 -25.77 -2.20 9.23
N VAL A 245 -26.00 -1.39 8.20
CA VAL A 245 -27.36 -1.03 7.78
C VAL A 245 -28.16 -2.26 7.36
N ALA A 246 -27.54 -3.19 6.62
CA ALA A 246 -28.19 -4.43 6.21
C ALA A 246 -28.51 -5.35 7.42
N GLU A 247 -27.61 -5.44 8.39
CA GLU A 247 -27.81 -6.20 9.63
C GLU A 247 -28.94 -5.61 10.49
N ASP A 248 -29.01 -4.29 10.62
CA ASP A 248 -30.08 -3.64 11.37
C ASP A 248 -31.45 -3.81 10.68
N GLN A 249 -31.49 -3.72 9.35
CA GLN A 249 -32.69 -4.01 8.57
C GLN A 249 -33.14 -5.47 8.72
N ALA A 250 -32.20 -6.42 8.70
CA ALA A 250 -32.49 -7.83 8.92
C ALA A 250 -33.04 -8.05 10.34
N ARG A 251 -32.42 -7.44 11.36
CA ARG A 251 -32.88 -7.52 12.75
C ARG A 251 -34.28 -6.93 12.94
N GLU A 252 -34.58 -5.82 12.27
CA GLU A 252 -35.92 -5.22 12.30
C GLU A 252 -36.95 -6.10 11.58
N ALA A 253 -36.60 -6.67 10.43
CA ALA A 253 -37.45 -7.61 9.71
C ALA A 253 -37.76 -8.85 10.55
N ASP A 254 -36.75 -9.44 11.20
CA ASP A 254 -36.91 -10.57 12.11
C ASP A 254 -37.80 -10.22 13.30
N SER A 255 -37.59 -9.05 13.91
CA SER A 255 -38.43 -8.58 15.01
C SER A 255 -39.89 -8.38 14.59
N ARG A 256 -40.14 -7.91 13.36
CA ARG A 256 -41.50 -7.79 12.81
C ARG A 256 -42.11 -9.15 12.50
N ALA A 257 -41.33 -10.08 11.93
CA ALA A 257 -41.77 -11.45 11.67
C ALA A 257 -42.19 -12.16 12.96
N GLN A 258 -41.37 -12.08 14.02
CA GLN A 258 -41.68 -12.65 15.33
C GLN A 258 -42.97 -12.08 15.94
N ARG A 259 -43.21 -10.77 15.82
CA ARG A 259 -44.45 -10.15 16.29
C ARG A 259 -45.65 -10.68 15.51
N ALA A 260 -45.55 -10.71 14.17
CA ALA A 260 -46.61 -11.24 13.32
C ALA A 260 -46.91 -12.72 13.63
N GLU A 261 -45.88 -13.55 13.81
CA GLU A 261 -46.02 -14.94 14.24
C GLU A 261 -46.78 -15.05 15.57
N SER A 262 -46.38 -14.26 16.58
CA SER A 262 -47.03 -14.27 17.89
C SER A 262 -48.52 -13.85 17.83
N GLU A 263 -48.86 -12.91 16.96
CA GLU A 263 -50.25 -12.49 16.72
C GLU A 263 -51.04 -13.59 16.01
N THR A 264 -50.47 -14.23 14.99
CA THR A 264 -51.13 -15.34 14.29
C THR A 264 -51.41 -16.53 15.22
N ASP A 265 -50.47 -16.85 16.11
CA ASP A 265 -50.64 -17.92 17.10
C ASP A 265 -51.69 -17.57 18.14
N ARG A 266 -51.77 -16.31 18.57
CA ARG A 266 -52.84 -15.83 19.44
C ARG A 266 -54.21 -15.97 18.76
N LEU A 267 -54.34 -15.49 17.53
CA LEU A 267 -55.59 -15.55 16.76
C LEU A 267 -56.04 -17.00 16.51
N ARG A 268 -55.10 -17.91 16.20
CA ARG A 268 -55.38 -19.35 16.08
C ARG A 268 -55.98 -19.93 17.35
N LYS A 269 -55.39 -19.63 18.52
CA LYS A 269 -55.92 -20.09 19.82
C LYS A 269 -57.32 -19.54 20.11
N GLU A 270 -57.58 -18.27 19.76
CA GLU A 270 -58.91 -17.66 19.92
C GLU A 270 -59.96 -18.33 19.00
N LEU A 271 -59.60 -18.65 17.76
CA LEU A 271 -60.46 -19.39 16.83
C LEU A 271 -60.75 -20.81 17.34
N ASP A 272 -59.72 -21.56 17.74
CA ASP A 272 -59.88 -22.91 18.29
C ASP A 272 -60.80 -22.91 19.52
N ALA A 273 -60.68 -21.90 20.39
CA ALA A 273 -61.55 -21.75 21.55
C ALA A 273 -63.01 -21.48 21.15
N ARG A 274 -63.24 -20.63 20.14
CA ARG A 274 -64.59 -20.37 19.61
C ARG A 274 -65.21 -21.61 18.99
N ASP A 275 -64.44 -22.35 18.20
CA ASP A 275 -64.92 -23.57 17.53
C ASP A 275 -65.32 -24.64 18.55
N ARG A 276 -64.57 -24.78 19.65
CA ARG A 276 -64.93 -25.65 20.78
C ARG A 276 -66.27 -25.24 21.41
N LEU A 277 -66.47 -23.95 21.68
CA LEU A 277 -67.73 -23.46 22.24
C LEU A 277 -68.93 -23.69 21.30
N LEU A 278 -68.74 -23.47 20.00
CA LEU A 278 -69.78 -23.74 19.00
C LEU A 278 -70.14 -25.23 18.94
N ALA A 279 -69.13 -26.11 18.99
CA ALA A 279 -69.34 -27.56 19.03
C ALA A 279 -70.14 -28.00 20.28
N GLU A 280 -69.90 -27.38 21.44
CA GLU A 280 -70.67 -27.64 22.65
C GLU A 280 -72.12 -27.17 22.56
N VAL A 281 -72.37 -25.99 21.97
CA VAL A 281 -73.72 -25.46 21.75
C VAL A 281 -74.51 -26.36 20.79
N LEU A 282 -73.87 -26.84 19.72
CA LEU A 282 -74.49 -27.76 18.76
C LEU A 282 -74.86 -29.11 19.39
N LYS A 283 -74.07 -29.63 20.34
CA LYS A 283 -74.37 -30.88 21.06
C LYS A 283 -75.57 -30.78 22.02
N LYS A 284 -75.97 -29.58 22.43
CA LYS A 284 -77.09 -29.36 23.37
C LYS A 284 -78.44 -29.18 22.67
N LYS A 285 -78.46 -29.08 21.34
CA LYS A 285 -79.69 -29.07 20.54
C LYS A 285 -80.04 -30.49 20.10
#